data_AF-A0A7Y5MSU0-F1
#
_entry.id   AF-A0A7Y5MSU0-F1
#
_cell.length_a   1.000
_cell.length_b   1.000
_cell.length_c   1.000
_cell.angle_alpha   90.00
_cell.angle_beta   90.00
_cell.angle_gamma   90.00
#
_symmetry.space_group_name_H-M   'P 1'
#
loop_
_entity.id
_entity.type
_entity.pdbx_description
1 polymer ?
#
loop_
_entity_poly.entity_id
_entity_poly.type
_entity_poly.pdbx_seq_one_letter_code
_entity_poly.pdbx_strand_id
1 'polypeptide(L)'
;MKISILITVTTTLICSNLFAQTNISDSIVHQTYQRKFMVHFPPNFNTTTQRALVLNLHGGSGNMVNAQGFSMLNPVSDQNNFIIAWPQGYGIAPPGFSWADGRNTSADQAGIDDVGFIDKLIDTLITRYNVDTNRIYICGFSNGGFMVQRLACQLPDRFAAMASLGSSMDTVLYQNCNPSKPIPIAFFNGTADPAMPYGGGPLQNPQVIPVVPVDSTVQFWVAHNNCQTASPVFNFSDIFTTDNSTAELYNFTNCDCNANVSFYKLINGGHTWPGVYVASQASILGNTNRDINAGIELWNFFSSHTLCNVTVGINEQVLQPNIKIYPNPARTLLQLDLFENIPVNIIIRNNSGQIILTTKNQAQIDISNLISGVYFITIQQGGKNITQKFVKQQ
;
A
#
# COMPACT_ATOMS: atom_id res chain seq x y z
N MET A 1 71.34 2.93 -43.20
CA MET A 1 70.37 3.92 -42.67
C MET A 1 69.12 3.15 -42.24
N LYS A 2 68.96 2.86 -40.94
CA LYS A 2 67.76 2.20 -40.39
C LYS A 2 67.17 3.14 -39.35
N ILE A 3 66.01 3.72 -39.67
CA ILE A 3 65.26 4.62 -38.80
C ILE A 3 64.36 3.75 -37.92
N SER A 4 64.57 3.76 -36.61
CA SER A 4 63.68 3.11 -35.64
C SER A 4 62.73 4.17 -35.10
N ILE A 5 61.44 4.03 -35.40
CA ILE A 5 60.37 4.90 -34.92
C ILE A 5 59.93 4.39 -33.54
N LEU A 6 60.11 5.23 -32.52
CA LEU A 6 59.63 4.99 -31.16
C LEU A 6 58.15 5.41 -31.09
N ILE A 7 57.23 4.44 -30.97
CA ILE A 7 55.81 4.71 -30.75
C ILE A 7 55.56 4.76 -29.24
N THR A 8 55.35 5.95 -28.71
CA THR A 8 54.96 6.17 -27.31
C THR A 8 53.45 5.93 -27.19
N VAL A 9 53.05 4.82 -26.57
CA VAL A 9 51.65 4.52 -26.24
C VAL A 9 51.31 5.23 -24.92
N THR A 10 50.66 6.38 -25.00
CA THR A 10 50.05 7.05 -23.85
C THR A 10 48.80 6.28 -23.43
N THR A 11 48.88 5.58 -22.30
CA THR A 11 47.74 4.90 -21.67
C THR A 11 46.91 5.92 -20.91
N THR A 12 45.83 6.40 -21.52
CA THR A 12 44.86 7.25 -20.84
C THR A 12 44.05 6.37 -19.88
N LEU A 13 44.34 6.46 -18.58
CA LEU A 13 43.52 5.83 -17.53
C LEU A 13 42.20 6.60 -17.45
N ILE A 14 41.15 6.07 -18.10
CA ILE A 14 39.78 6.56 -17.90
C ILE A 14 39.31 5.99 -16.55
N CYS A 15 39.43 6.78 -15.48
CA CYS A 15 38.69 6.51 -14.25
C CYS A 15 37.20 6.76 -14.51
N SER A 16 36.50 5.74 -15.00
CA SER A 16 35.05 5.69 -14.85
C SER A 16 34.77 5.54 -13.35
N ASN A 17 34.10 6.53 -12.76
CA ASN A 17 33.42 6.34 -11.48
C ASN A 17 32.29 5.34 -11.71
N LEU A 18 32.63 4.05 -11.72
CA LEU A 18 31.68 2.98 -11.49
C LEU A 18 31.18 3.15 -10.06
N PHE A 19 30.06 3.87 -9.89
CA PHE A 19 29.23 3.66 -8.71
C PHE A 19 28.73 2.22 -8.80
N ALA A 20 29.49 1.30 -8.22
CA ALA A 20 29.03 -0.07 -8.01
C ALA A 20 27.74 0.04 -7.20
N GLN A 21 26.63 -0.30 -7.86
CA GLN A 21 25.30 -0.25 -7.30
C GLN A 21 25.21 -1.31 -6.21
N THR A 22 25.50 -0.90 -4.98
CA THR A 22 25.73 -1.81 -3.87
C THR A 22 24.47 -1.85 -3.03
N ASN A 23 23.73 -2.96 -3.16
CA ASN A 23 22.77 -3.32 -2.14
C ASN A 23 23.50 -3.35 -0.78
N ILE A 24 22.90 -2.75 0.23
CA ILE A 24 23.35 -2.92 1.61
C ILE A 24 22.68 -4.17 2.15
N SER A 25 23.47 -5.15 2.56
CA SER A 25 22.98 -6.31 3.32
C SER A 25 23.08 -6.02 4.80
N ASP A 26 22.01 -6.29 5.53
CA ASP A 26 21.98 -6.14 6.99
C ASP A 26 21.04 -7.17 7.61
N SER A 27 20.91 -7.14 8.94
CA SER A 27 19.99 -7.98 9.69
C SER A 27 19.43 -7.27 10.91
N ILE A 28 18.23 -7.69 11.31
CA ILE A 28 17.63 -7.32 12.59
C ILE A 28 17.31 -8.56 13.40
N VAL A 29 17.40 -8.44 14.73
CA VAL A 29 16.89 -9.49 15.63
C VAL A 29 15.37 -9.43 15.63
N HIS A 30 14.72 -10.54 15.32
CA HIS A 30 13.28 -10.75 15.55
C HIS A 30 13.06 -12.12 16.17
N GLN A 31 12.26 -12.19 17.23
CA GLN A 31 12.25 -13.34 18.15
C GLN A 31 13.69 -13.63 18.63
N THR A 32 14.19 -14.86 18.40
CA THR A 32 15.57 -15.28 18.70
C THR A 32 16.46 -15.37 17.46
N TYR A 33 15.98 -14.90 16.30
CA TYR A 33 16.65 -15.07 15.01
C TYR A 33 17.29 -13.77 14.51
N GLN A 34 18.45 -13.89 13.88
CA GLN A 34 19.04 -12.82 13.07
C GLN A 34 18.42 -12.86 11.66
N ARG A 35 17.43 -12.00 11.44
CA ARG A 35 16.67 -11.95 10.19
C ARG A 35 17.34 -11.00 9.20
N LYS A 36 17.81 -11.56 8.08
CA LYS A 36 18.56 -10.82 7.05
C LYS A 36 17.62 -10.09 6.09
N PHE A 37 18.14 -9.03 5.48
CA PHE A 37 17.52 -8.34 4.37
C PHE A 37 18.58 -7.61 3.55
N MET A 38 18.25 -7.27 2.31
CA MET A 38 19.02 -6.35 1.48
C MET A 38 18.22 -5.08 1.22
N VAL A 39 18.89 -3.94 1.08
CA VAL A 39 18.28 -2.67 0.68
C VAL A 39 19.02 -2.12 -0.52
N HIS A 40 18.27 -1.78 -1.55
CA HIS A 40 18.74 -1.04 -2.72
C HIS A 40 18.27 0.40 -2.64
N PHE A 41 19.18 1.32 -2.93
CA PHE A 41 18.91 2.75 -2.98
C PHE A 41 19.00 3.24 -4.43
N PRO A 42 18.04 4.10 -4.86
CA PRO A 42 18.10 4.71 -6.17
C PRO A 42 19.31 5.66 -6.28
N PRO A 43 19.73 6.05 -7.49
CA PRO A 43 20.83 6.99 -7.68
C PRO A 43 20.58 8.30 -6.92
N ASN A 44 21.65 8.90 -6.40
CA ASN A 44 21.60 10.16 -5.64
C ASN A 44 20.72 10.08 -4.37
N PHE A 45 20.55 8.89 -3.80
CA PHE A 45 19.88 8.72 -2.51
C PHE A 45 20.55 9.57 -1.42
N ASN A 46 19.71 10.21 -0.62
CA ASN A 46 20.08 10.92 0.59
C ASN A 46 18.91 10.85 1.58
N THR A 47 19.19 11.06 2.85
CA THR A 47 18.19 10.98 3.94
C THR A 47 17.41 12.28 4.16
N THR A 48 17.66 13.34 3.39
CA THR A 48 16.94 14.62 3.53
C THR A 48 15.62 14.66 2.77
N THR A 49 15.45 13.78 1.77
CA THR A 49 14.21 13.66 0.99
C THR A 49 13.46 12.40 1.37
N GLN A 50 12.16 12.56 1.69
CA GLN A 50 11.28 11.41 1.93
C GLN A 50 11.03 10.61 0.65
N ARG A 51 11.12 9.28 0.77
CA ARG A 51 11.00 8.37 -0.38
C ARG A 51 10.03 7.23 -0.08
N ALA A 52 9.34 6.79 -1.11
CA ALA A 52 8.56 5.56 -1.04
C ALA A 52 9.47 4.36 -0.74
N LEU A 53 8.90 3.36 -0.08
CA LEU A 53 9.55 2.08 0.21
C LEU A 53 8.73 0.96 -0.43
N VAL A 54 9.41 0.07 -1.17
CA VAL A 54 8.82 -1.18 -1.67
C VAL A 54 9.53 -2.34 -0.98
N LEU A 55 8.77 -3.30 -0.46
CA LEU A 55 9.31 -4.59 -0.02
C LEU A 55 8.95 -5.65 -1.08
N ASN A 56 9.91 -6.51 -1.47
CA ASN A 56 9.62 -7.65 -2.34
C ASN A 56 9.99 -8.97 -1.64
N LEU A 57 8.98 -9.81 -1.43
CA LEU A 57 9.09 -11.12 -0.79
C LEU A 57 9.34 -12.23 -1.81
N HIS A 58 10.46 -12.95 -1.64
CA HIS A 58 10.83 -14.07 -2.50
C HIS A 58 9.84 -15.25 -2.40
N GLY A 59 9.79 -16.08 -3.44
CA GLY A 59 9.02 -17.34 -3.43
C GLY A 59 9.69 -18.45 -2.61
N GLY A 60 8.97 -19.56 -2.43
CA GLY A 60 9.44 -20.69 -1.64
C GLY A 60 10.73 -21.28 -2.23
N SER A 61 11.62 -21.75 -1.36
CA SER A 61 12.96 -22.23 -1.71
C SER A 61 13.92 -21.17 -2.28
N GLY A 62 13.44 -19.96 -2.58
CA GLY A 62 14.24 -18.82 -3.02
C GLY A 62 14.91 -18.07 -1.86
N ASN A 63 15.50 -16.92 -2.17
CA ASN A 63 16.10 -16.01 -1.20
C ASN A 63 16.06 -14.56 -1.72
N MET A 64 16.48 -13.61 -0.90
CA MET A 64 16.49 -12.17 -1.22
C MET A 64 17.29 -11.82 -2.49
N VAL A 65 18.38 -12.54 -2.79
CA VAL A 65 19.19 -12.33 -4.01
C VAL A 65 18.44 -12.83 -5.24
N ASN A 66 17.80 -14.00 -5.16
CA ASN A 66 17.00 -14.51 -6.25
C ASN A 66 15.79 -13.61 -6.54
N ALA A 67 15.09 -13.12 -5.51
CA ALA A 67 13.98 -12.16 -5.69
C ALA A 67 14.41 -10.92 -6.45
N GLN A 68 15.56 -10.34 -6.10
CA GLN A 68 16.11 -9.22 -6.85
C GLN A 68 16.35 -9.59 -8.33
N GLY A 69 16.97 -10.75 -8.58
CA GLY A 69 17.31 -11.19 -9.92
C GLY A 69 16.10 -11.46 -10.82
N PHE A 70 15.07 -12.17 -10.35
CA PHE A 70 13.93 -12.53 -11.19
C PHE A 70 12.86 -11.45 -11.28
N SER A 71 12.83 -10.46 -10.38
CA SER A 71 11.83 -9.37 -10.43
C SER A 71 12.34 -8.12 -11.12
N MET A 72 13.67 -7.92 -11.18
CA MET A 72 14.31 -6.77 -11.83
C MET A 72 13.77 -5.41 -11.38
N LEU A 73 13.41 -5.26 -10.09
CA LEU A 73 12.87 -4.00 -9.56
C LEU A 73 13.92 -2.91 -9.27
N ASN A 74 15.22 -3.25 -9.20
CA ASN A 74 16.27 -2.23 -8.98
C ASN A 74 16.25 -1.14 -10.08
N PRO A 75 16.24 -1.47 -11.39
CA PRO A 75 16.07 -0.45 -12.44
C PRO A 75 14.80 0.38 -12.31
N VAL A 76 13.68 -0.22 -11.88
CA VAL A 76 12.42 0.51 -11.66
C VAL A 76 12.55 1.48 -10.49
N SER A 77 13.20 1.05 -9.41
CA SER A 77 13.57 1.89 -8.26
C SER A 77 14.44 3.06 -8.69
N ASP A 78 15.46 2.82 -9.52
CA ASP A 78 16.37 3.86 -9.98
C ASP A 78 15.66 4.93 -10.79
N GLN A 79 14.78 4.52 -11.71
CA GLN A 79 14.03 5.42 -12.59
C GLN A 79 12.98 6.22 -11.81
N ASN A 80 12.41 5.64 -10.77
CA ASN A 80 11.25 6.20 -10.05
C ASN A 80 11.57 6.67 -8.63
N ASN A 81 12.85 6.65 -8.25
CA ASN A 81 13.39 7.31 -7.08
C ASN A 81 12.87 6.77 -5.73
N PHE A 82 12.50 5.48 -5.64
CA PHE A 82 12.03 4.80 -4.42
C PHE A 82 13.08 3.82 -3.86
N ILE A 83 13.00 3.52 -2.56
CA ILE A 83 13.86 2.53 -1.88
C ILE A 83 13.23 1.15 -2.05
N ILE A 84 14.01 0.10 -2.31
CA ILE A 84 13.50 -1.28 -2.28
C ILE A 84 14.26 -2.14 -1.26
N ALA A 85 13.50 -2.87 -0.45
CA ALA A 85 14.01 -3.84 0.49
C ALA A 85 13.65 -5.27 0.04
N TRP A 86 14.59 -6.19 0.26
CA TRP A 86 14.52 -7.60 -0.07
C TRP A 86 14.66 -8.42 1.22
N PRO A 87 13.56 -8.67 1.95
CA PRO A 87 13.61 -9.42 3.20
C PRO A 87 13.92 -10.91 2.94
N GLN A 88 14.59 -11.57 3.90
CA GLN A 88 14.93 -13.00 3.82
C GLN A 88 13.97 -13.84 4.68
N GLY A 89 13.29 -14.79 4.04
CA GLY A 89 12.47 -15.81 4.70
C GLY A 89 13.32 -16.76 5.55
N TYR A 90 12.67 -17.54 6.41
CA TYR A 90 13.32 -18.47 7.31
C TYR A 90 13.66 -19.80 6.64
N GLY A 91 14.78 -20.40 7.00
CA GLY A 91 15.20 -21.73 6.55
C GLY A 91 16.69 -21.79 6.23
N ILE A 92 17.10 -22.92 5.65
CA ILE A 92 18.44 -23.13 5.08
C ILE A 92 18.28 -23.90 3.76
N ALA A 93 19.21 -23.68 2.83
CA ALA A 93 19.23 -24.46 1.60
C ALA A 93 20.05 -25.75 1.80
N PRO A 94 19.54 -26.95 1.41
CA PRO A 94 18.16 -27.30 1.00
C PRO A 94 17.22 -27.67 2.19
N PRO A 95 15.87 -27.59 2.05
CA PRO A 95 15.11 -27.34 0.81
C PRO A 95 15.02 -25.85 0.40
N GLY A 96 15.51 -24.93 1.23
CA GLY A 96 15.54 -23.49 0.98
C GLY A 96 14.74 -22.69 2.01
N PHE A 97 14.49 -21.43 1.70
CA PHE A 97 13.83 -20.51 2.62
C PHE A 97 12.34 -20.39 2.33
N SER A 98 11.53 -20.10 3.34
CA SER A 98 10.10 -19.88 3.23
C SER A 98 9.60 -18.80 4.19
N TRP A 99 8.40 -18.30 3.93
CA TRP A 99 7.60 -17.44 4.78
C TRP A 99 6.55 -18.24 5.51
N ALA A 100 6.35 -17.95 6.79
CA ALA A 100 5.23 -18.42 7.60
C ALA A 100 3.95 -17.70 7.14
N ASP A 101 3.40 -18.14 6.01
CA ASP A 101 2.22 -17.54 5.39
C ASP A 101 0.89 -18.10 5.92
N GLY A 102 0.94 -19.01 6.90
CA GLY A 102 -0.23 -19.60 7.56
C GLY A 102 -0.68 -20.93 6.96
N ARG A 103 -0.08 -21.36 5.85
CA ARG A 103 -0.52 -22.56 5.13
C ARG A 103 0.19 -23.84 5.59
N ASN A 104 0.85 -23.85 6.74
CA ASN A 104 1.67 -24.96 7.24
C ASN A 104 2.98 -25.17 6.44
N THR A 105 3.62 -24.06 6.04
CA THR A 105 4.98 -24.07 5.47
C THR A 105 6.03 -24.52 6.49
N SER A 106 7.29 -24.72 6.07
CA SER A 106 8.36 -25.06 7.01
C SER A 106 8.64 -23.92 8.02
N ALA A 107 8.45 -22.67 7.61
CA ALA A 107 8.50 -21.52 8.52
C ALA A 107 7.31 -21.51 9.52
N ASP A 108 6.09 -21.86 9.09
CA ASP A 108 4.95 -22.03 10.00
C ASP A 108 5.22 -23.13 11.04
N GLN A 109 5.70 -24.29 10.59
CA GLN A 109 6.03 -25.44 11.46
C GLN A 109 7.15 -25.11 12.46
N ALA A 110 8.04 -24.18 12.12
CA ALA A 110 9.10 -23.69 12.99
C ALA A 110 8.64 -22.55 13.94
N GLY A 111 7.37 -22.14 13.90
CA GLY A 111 6.82 -21.09 14.75
C GLY A 111 7.38 -19.70 14.46
N ILE A 112 7.77 -19.45 13.20
CA ILE A 112 8.35 -18.17 12.78
C ILE A 112 7.26 -17.10 12.71
N ASP A 113 7.54 -15.95 13.32
CA ASP A 113 6.69 -14.77 13.22
C ASP A 113 7.20 -13.85 12.10
N ASP A 114 6.76 -14.14 10.87
CA ASP A 114 7.09 -13.31 9.71
C ASP A 114 6.29 -12.01 9.62
N VAL A 115 5.09 -11.96 10.22
CA VAL A 115 4.28 -10.74 10.27
C VAL A 115 4.98 -9.69 11.14
N GLY A 116 5.37 -10.06 12.36
CA GLY A 116 6.13 -9.17 13.23
C GLY A 116 7.52 -8.84 12.70
N PHE A 117 8.17 -9.75 11.97
CA PHE A 117 9.46 -9.46 11.34
C PHE A 117 9.33 -8.36 10.28
N ILE A 118 8.37 -8.48 9.37
CA ILE A 118 8.15 -7.49 8.32
C ILE A 118 7.72 -6.15 8.93
N ASP A 119 6.84 -6.17 9.94
CA ASP A 119 6.41 -4.97 10.67
C ASP A 119 7.59 -4.23 11.31
N LYS A 120 8.47 -4.97 12.00
CA LYS A 120 9.69 -4.44 12.63
C LYS A 120 10.73 -3.97 11.61
N LEU A 121 10.84 -4.64 10.47
CA LEU A 121 11.72 -4.23 9.38
C LEU A 121 11.29 -2.88 8.82
N ILE A 122 9.98 -2.68 8.62
CA ILE A 122 9.44 -1.40 8.15
C ILE A 122 9.83 -0.27 9.13
N ASP A 123 9.64 -0.44 10.43
CA ASP A 123 10.03 0.57 11.45
C ASP A 123 11.53 0.87 11.42
N THR A 124 12.33 -0.17 11.23
CA THR A 124 13.79 -0.05 11.11
C THR A 124 14.17 0.79 9.90
N LEU A 125 13.54 0.55 8.74
CA LEU A 125 13.83 1.26 7.51
C LEU A 125 13.32 2.71 7.54
N ILE A 126 12.14 2.95 8.13
CA ILE A 126 11.61 4.31 8.37
C ILE A 126 12.62 5.14 9.17
N THR A 127 13.09 4.59 10.29
CA THR A 127 14.01 5.28 11.20
C THR A 127 15.35 5.58 10.52
N ARG A 128 15.86 4.67 9.69
CA ARG A 128 17.21 4.79 9.11
C ARG A 128 17.26 5.62 7.83
N TYR A 129 16.19 5.63 7.03
CA TYR A 129 16.24 6.09 5.64
C TYR A 129 15.21 7.15 5.27
N ASN A 130 14.53 7.76 6.25
CA ASN A 130 13.53 8.81 6.05
C ASN A 130 12.43 8.37 5.05
N VAL A 131 11.87 7.19 5.26
CA VAL A 131 10.81 6.64 4.42
C VAL A 131 9.53 7.47 4.59
N ASP A 132 8.85 7.72 3.48
CA ASP A 132 7.49 8.29 3.47
C ASP A 132 6.50 7.23 3.94
N THR A 133 5.97 7.40 5.16
CA THR A 133 5.06 6.43 5.77
C THR A 133 3.71 6.33 5.07
N ASN A 134 3.35 7.29 4.21
CA ASN A 134 2.15 7.20 3.38
C ASN A 134 2.39 6.46 2.05
N ARG A 135 3.62 6.04 1.76
CA ARG A 135 4.03 5.37 0.51
C ARG A 135 4.94 4.17 0.78
N ILE A 136 4.46 3.28 1.66
CA ILE A 136 5.05 1.97 1.89
C ILE A 136 4.24 0.94 1.13
N TYR A 137 4.90 0.13 0.31
CA TYR A 137 4.28 -0.85 -0.56
C TYR A 137 4.94 -2.21 -0.35
N ILE A 138 4.22 -3.28 -0.68
CA ILE A 138 4.79 -4.63 -0.64
C ILE A 138 4.27 -5.48 -1.77
N CYS A 139 5.17 -6.26 -2.38
CA CYS A 139 4.83 -7.31 -3.31
C CYS A 139 5.50 -8.63 -2.93
N GLY A 140 5.02 -9.72 -3.52
CA GLY A 140 5.64 -11.02 -3.33
C GLY A 140 5.20 -12.02 -4.39
N PHE A 141 6.07 -12.99 -4.65
CA PHE A 141 5.82 -14.04 -5.63
C PHE A 141 5.65 -15.40 -4.94
N SER A 142 4.69 -16.21 -5.37
CA SER A 142 4.44 -17.56 -4.83
C SER A 142 4.24 -17.52 -3.30
N ASN A 143 5.02 -18.28 -2.50
CA ASN A 143 5.04 -18.17 -1.02
C ASN A 143 5.15 -16.73 -0.49
N GLY A 144 5.92 -15.86 -1.15
CA GLY A 144 5.96 -14.43 -0.80
C GLY A 144 4.65 -13.71 -1.11
N GLY A 145 3.93 -14.09 -2.15
CA GLY A 145 2.61 -13.55 -2.49
C GLY A 145 1.51 -14.05 -1.53
N PHE A 146 1.56 -15.32 -1.11
CA PHE A 146 0.72 -15.81 0.00
C PHE A 146 0.99 -15.03 1.29
N MET A 147 2.27 -14.72 1.59
CA MET A 147 2.61 -13.88 2.74
C MET A 147 2.04 -12.46 2.59
N VAL A 148 2.04 -11.88 1.37
CA VAL A 148 1.36 -10.60 1.09
C VAL A 148 -0.14 -10.66 1.42
N GLN A 149 -0.84 -11.74 1.06
CA GLN A 149 -2.26 -11.92 1.44
C GLN A 149 -2.44 -11.94 2.96
N ARG A 150 -1.59 -12.68 3.69
CA ARG A 150 -1.62 -12.71 5.15
C ARG A 150 -1.37 -11.33 5.76
N LEU A 151 -0.38 -10.60 5.25
CA LEU A 151 -0.04 -9.25 5.70
C LEU A 151 -1.18 -8.27 5.43
N ALA A 152 -1.93 -8.42 4.33
CA ALA A 152 -3.08 -7.57 4.04
C ALA A 152 -4.14 -7.72 5.15
N CYS A 153 -4.41 -8.95 5.60
CA CYS A 153 -5.37 -9.20 6.66
C CYS A 153 -4.90 -8.75 8.05
N GLN A 154 -3.57 -8.73 8.31
CA GLN A 154 -3.02 -8.55 9.67
C GLN A 154 -2.34 -7.20 9.91
N LEU A 155 -1.90 -6.51 8.85
CA LEU A 155 -1.24 -5.19 8.90
C LEU A 155 -1.90 -4.18 7.94
N PRO A 156 -3.23 -3.98 7.99
CA PRO A 156 -3.94 -3.11 7.03
C PRO A 156 -3.52 -1.64 7.09
N ASP A 157 -2.85 -1.21 8.17
CA ASP A 157 -2.40 0.17 8.38
C ASP A 157 -0.97 0.45 7.92
N ARG A 158 -0.22 -0.57 7.50
CA ARG A 158 1.21 -0.42 7.18
C ARG A 158 1.49 -0.14 5.72
N PHE A 159 0.57 -0.51 4.82
CA PHE A 159 0.81 -0.49 3.38
C PHE A 159 -0.19 0.40 2.66
N ALA A 160 0.35 1.32 1.86
CA ALA A 160 -0.40 2.16 0.96
C ALA A 160 -0.97 1.39 -0.23
N ALA A 161 -0.32 0.31 -0.65
CA ALA A 161 -0.84 -0.66 -1.62
C ALA A 161 0.00 -1.94 -1.57
N MET A 162 -0.58 -3.05 -2.02
CA MET A 162 0.03 -4.38 -1.96
C MET A 162 -0.09 -5.09 -3.31
N ALA A 163 0.74 -6.12 -3.56
CA ALA A 163 0.60 -6.93 -4.77
C ALA A 163 0.98 -8.40 -4.59
N SER A 164 0.12 -9.29 -5.07
CA SER A 164 0.26 -10.73 -4.96
C SER A 164 0.50 -11.34 -6.33
N LEU A 165 1.65 -11.98 -6.53
CA LEU A 165 2.00 -12.61 -7.80
C LEU A 165 2.10 -14.13 -7.63
N GLY A 166 1.62 -14.89 -8.61
CA GLY A 166 1.69 -16.36 -8.62
C GLY A 166 1.10 -17.02 -7.37
N SER A 167 0.06 -16.42 -6.79
CA SER A 167 -0.55 -16.82 -5.51
C SER A 167 -2.01 -16.40 -5.46
N SER A 168 -2.75 -17.01 -4.53
CA SER A 168 -4.14 -16.67 -4.19
C SER A 168 -4.30 -16.79 -2.67
N MET A 169 -5.51 -16.63 -2.13
CA MET A 169 -5.76 -16.97 -0.72
C MET A 169 -5.80 -18.48 -0.51
N ASP A 170 -5.35 -18.94 0.66
CA ASP A 170 -5.68 -20.27 1.12
C ASP A 170 -7.12 -20.34 1.66
N THR A 171 -7.65 -21.56 1.75
CA THR A 171 -9.03 -21.80 2.21
C THR A 171 -9.32 -21.30 3.62
N VAL A 172 -8.32 -21.26 4.51
CA VAL A 172 -8.49 -20.77 5.89
C VAL A 172 -8.42 -19.26 5.93
N LEU A 173 -7.43 -18.64 5.28
CA LEU A 173 -7.32 -17.18 5.20
C LEU A 173 -8.53 -16.56 4.52
N TYR A 174 -9.02 -17.16 3.44
CA TYR A 174 -10.22 -16.70 2.71
C TYR A 174 -11.47 -16.60 3.61
N GLN A 175 -11.60 -17.46 4.62
CA GLN A 175 -12.74 -17.46 5.53
C GLN A 175 -12.57 -16.48 6.71
N ASN A 176 -11.33 -16.17 7.09
CA ASN A 176 -11.02 -15.48 8.35
C ASN A 176 -10.42 -14.08 8.16
N CYS A 177 -10.02 -13.72 6.94
CA CYS A 177 -9.49 -12.40 6.63
C CYS A 177 -10.59 -11.34 6.78
N ASN A 178 -10.38 -10.37 7.67
CA ASN A 178 -11.32 -9.26 7.89
C ASN A 178 -10.58 -7.99 8.34
N PRO A 179 -9.72 -7.38 7.49
CA PRO A 179 -9.00 -6.18 7.86
C PRO A 179 -9.95 -4.99 8.08
N SER A 180 -9.63 -4.10 9.02
CA SER A 180 -10.52 -2.98 9.38
C SER A 180 -10.55 -1.83 8.36
N LYS A 181 -9.74 -1.90 7.30
CA LYS A 181 -9.64 -0.86 6.27
C LYS A 181 -9.65 -1.48 4.87
N PRO A 182 -10.10 -0.72 3.86
CA PRO A 182 -9.88 -1.07 2.46
C PRO A 182 -8.38 -1.14 2.13
N ILE A 183 -7.98 -2.08 1.28
CA ILE A 183 -6.58 -2.36 0.94
C ILE A 183 -6.41 -2.34 -0.58
N PRO A 184 -5.76 -1.31 -1.16
CA PRO A 184 -5.44 -1.33 -2.58
C PRO A 184 -4.51 -2.51 -2.87
N ILE A 185 -4.92 -3.41 -3.77
CA ILE A 185 -4.17 -4.63 -4.05
C ILE A 185 -4.17 -5.02 -5.54
N ALA A 186 -3.00 -5.39 -6.04
CA ALA A 186 -2.83 -5.91 -7.40
C ALA A 186 -2.54 -7.42 -7.43
N PHE A 187 -2.93 -8.08 -8.51
CA PHE A 187 -2.76 -9.51 -8.74
C PHE A 187 -2.12 -9.78 -10.10
N PHE A 188 -1.19 -10.74 -10.15
CA PHE A 188 -0.60 -11.23 -11.39
C PHE A 188 -0.56 -12.75 -11.36
N ASN A 189 -1.37 -13.41 -12.19
CA ASN A 189 -1.51 -14.85 -12.12
C ASN A 189 -1.59 -15.50 -13.51
N GLY A 190 -0.79 -16.56 -13.67
CA GLY A 190 -0.83 -17.46 -14.81
C GLY A 190 -2.06 -18.38 -14.77
N THR A 191 -2.80 -18.43 -15.86
CA THR A 191 -3.94 -19.37 -16.01
C THR A 191 -3.51 -20.82 -16.23
N ALA A 192 -2.25 -21.05 -16.65
CA ALA A 192 -1.64 -22.36 -16.85
C ALA A 192 -0.48 -22.60 -15.85
N ASP A 193 -0.57 -22.01 -14.66
CA ASP A 193 0.40 -22.13 -13.58
C ASP A 193 0.48 -23.59 -13.07
N PRO A 194 1.63 -24.29 -13.21
CA PRO A 194 1.77 -25.70 -12.82
C PRO A 194 2.05 -25.90 -11.32
N ALA A 195 2.32 -24.84 -10.58
CA ALA A 195 2.67 -24.90 -9.15
C ALA A 195 1.52 -24.46 -8.25
N MET A 196 0.70 -23.51 -8.72
CA MET A 196 -0.46 -22.98 -8.03
C MET A 196 -1.68 -23.09 -8.95
N PRO A 197 -2.64 -24.00 -8.67
CA PRO A 197 -3.76 -24.25 -9.56
C PRO A 197 -4.67 -23.01 -9.63
N TYR A 198 -4.79 -22.42 -10.83
CA TYR A 198 -5.59 -21.21 -11.04
C TYR A 198 -7.06 -21.38 -10.57
N GLY A 199 -7.63 -22.57 -10.80
CA GLY A 199 -8.98 -22.95 -10.38
C GLY A 199 -9.11 -23.36 -8.91
N GLY A 200 -8.07 -23.18 -8.09
CA GLY A 200 -8.07 -23.59 -6.69
C GLY A 200 -7.77 -25.09 -6.49
N GLY A 201 -7.65 -25.50 -5.24
CA GLY A 201 -7.43 -26.89 -4.84
C GLY A 201 -6.10 -27.14 -4.12
N PRO A 202 -5.73 -28.42 -3.96
CA PRO A 202 -4.50 -28.81 -3.27
C PRO A 202 -3.26 -28.41 -4.06
N LEU A 203 -2.19 -28.10 -3.33
CA LEU A 203 -0.87 -27.77 -3.88
C LEU A 203 -0.01 -29.04 -4.01
N GLN A 204 1.13 -28.93 -4.71
CA GLN A 204 2.05 -30.06 -4.93
C GLN A 204 2.51 -30.72 -3.62
N ASN A 205 2.73 -29.94 -2.56
CA ASN A 205 2.94 -30.48 -1.23
C ASN A 205 1.57 -30.64 -0.53
N PRO A 206 1.09 -31.87 -0.29
CA PRO A 206 -0.24 -32.12 0.28
C PRO A 206 -0.37 -31.74 1.75
N GLN A 207 0.75 -31.42 2.44
CA GLN A 207 0.74 -30.96 3.82
C GLN A 207 0.41 -29.46 3.95
N VAL A 208 0.44 -28.73 2.83
CA VAL A 208 0.17 -27.30 2.78
C VAL A 208 -1.32 -27.09 2.55
N ILE A 209 -1.90 -26.08 3.20
CA ILE A 209 -3.34 -25.80 3.11
C ILE A 209 -3.73 -25.50 1.65
N PRO A 210 -4.83 -26.08 1.13
CA PRO A 210 -5.34 -25.81 -0.21
C PRO A 210 -5.70 -24.36 -0.45
N VAL A 211 -5.71 -23.96 -1.73
CA VAL A 211 -5.99 -22.59 -2.17
C VAL A 211 -7.37 -22.44 -2.79
N VAL A 212 -7.94 -21.25 -2.69
CA VAL A 212 -9.17 -20.90 -3.43
C VAL A 212 -8.80 -20.46 -4.85
N PRO A 213 -9.76 -20.48 -5.82
CA PRO A 213 -9.51 -19.97 -7.16
C PRO A 213 -8.98 -18.53 -7.14
N VAL A 214 -8.11 -18.19 -8.10
CA VAL A 214 -7.56 -16.83 -8.23
C VAL A 214 -8.68 -15.81 -8.37
N ASP A 215 -9.66 -16.07 -9.23
CA ASP A 215 -10.80 -15.18 -9.44
C ASP A 215 -11.58 -14.94 -8.13
N SER A 216 -11.74 -15.98 -7.29
CA SER A 216 -12.40 -15.85 -5.98
C SER A 216 -11.60 -14.97 -5.01
N THR A 217 -10.27 -15.03 -5.04
CA THR A 217 -9.41 -14.14 -4.24
C THR A 217 -9.52 -12.69 -4.71
N VAL A 218 -9.51 -12.45 -6.03
CA VAL A 218 -9.69 -11.10 -6.58
C VAL A 218 -11.06 -10.56 -6.15
N GLN A 219 -12.13 -11.34 -6.30
CA GLN A 219 -13.48 -10.91 -5.92
C GLN A 219 -13.64 -10.68 -4.41
N PHE A 220 -12.90 -11.42 -3.57
CA PHE A 220 -12.85 -11.14 -2.13
C PHE A 220 -12.39 -9.70 -1.88
N TRP A 221 -11.30 -9.27 -2.51
CA TRP A 221 -10.77 -7.92 -2.31
C TRP A 221 -11.62 -6.84 -2.97
N VAL A 222 -12.23 -7.12 -4.12
CA VAL A 222 -13.21 -6.23 -4.76
C VAL A 222 -14.39 -5.97 -3.82
N ALA A 223 -14.91 -7.02 -3.17
CA ALA A 223 -16.00 -6.91 -2.21
C ALA A 223 -15.54 -6.20 -0.92
N HIS A 224 -14.37 -6.56 -0.39
CA HIS A 224 -13.78 -5.96 0.82
C HIS A 224 -13.57 -4.46 0.66
N ASN A 225 -13.09 -4.02 -0.50
CA ASN A 225 -12.84 -2.62 -0.80
C ASN A 225 -14.09 -1.86 -1.31
N ASN A 226 -15.24 -2.53 -1.38
CA ASN A 226 -16.51 -1.94 -1.83
C ASN A 226 -16.41 -1.27 -3.22
N CYS A 227 -15.71 -1.91 -4.15
CA CYS A 227 -15.51 -1.37 -5.49
C CYS A 227 -16.81 -1.37 -6.31
N GLN A 228 -17.18 -0.22 -6.87
CA GLN A 228 -18.46 -0.05 -7.59
C GLN A 228 -18.36 -0.28 -9.09
N THR A 229 -17.17 -0.18 -9.68
CA THR A 229 -16.97 -0.30 -11.12
C THR A 229 -16.11 -1.53 -11.42
N ALA A 230 -16.67 -2.49 -12.15
CA ALA A 230 -15.89 -3.50 -12.85
C ALA A 230 -15.64 -3.00 -14.27
N SER A 231 -14.42 -2.58 -14.57
CA SER A 231 -13.98 -2.34 -15.96
C SER A 231 -13.12 -3.52 -16.40
N PRO A 232 -13.71 -4.53 -17.03
CA PRO A 232 -12.93 -5.62 -17.55
C PRO A 232 -12.33 -5.26 -18.92
N VAL A 233 -11.13 -5.80 -19.14
CA VAL A 233 -10.56 -6.16 -20.44
C VAL A 233 -9.83 -5.04 -21.18
N PHE A 234 -8.84 -4.40 -20.55
CA PHE A 234 -7.74 -3.93 -21.39
C PHE A 234 -6.90 -5.15 -21.80
N ASN A 235 -6.98 -5.51 -23.08
CA ASN A 235 -6.11 -6.52 -23.68
C ASN A 235 -4.79 -5.85 -24.04
N PHE A 236 -3.69 -6.33 -23.45
CA PHE A 236 -2.38 -5.92 -23.92
C PHE A 236 -2.14 -6.46 -25.33
N SER A 237 -1.42 -5.68 -26.14
CA SER A 237 -0.93 -6.19 -27.42
C SER A 237 0.01 -7.35 -27.17
N ASP A 238 -0.20 -8.47 -27.88
CA ASP A 238 0.75 -9.59 -27.93
C ASP A 238 1.99 -9.16 -28.73
N ILE A 239 2.98 -8.64 -28.01
CA ILE A 239 4.24 -8.13 -28.57
C ILE A 239 5.32 -9.22 -28.60
N PHE A 240 5.13 -10.31 -27.86
CA PHE A 240 6.03 -11.47 -27.81
C PHE A 240 5.32 -12.78 -28.20
N THR A 241 4.83 -12.85 -29.44
CA THR A 241 4.05 -13.97 -30.03
C THR A 241 4.67 -15.38 -29.99
N THR A 242 5.88 -15.54 -29.44
CA THR A 242 6.59 -16.82 -29.31
C THR A 242 6.58 -17.39 -27.89
N ASP A 243 6.08 -16.64 -26.89
CA ASP A 243 5.98 -17.11 -25.52
C ASP A 243 4.67 -17.87 -25.23
N ASN A 244 3.75 -17.93 -26.20
CA ASN A 244 2.45 -18.58 -26.11
C ASN A 244 1.58 -18.07 -24.95
N SER A 245 1.72 -16.81 -24.54
CA SER A 245 0.95 -16.23 -23.45
C SER A 245 0.53 -14.80 -23.78
N THR A 246 -0.69 -14.41 -23.43
CA THR A 246 -1.16 -13.02 -23.54
C THR A 246 -1.58 -12.48 -22.17
N ALA A 247 -1.78 -11.17 -22.06
CA ALA A 247 -2.19 -10.53 -20.81
C ALA A 247 -3.50 -9.73 -20.96
N GLU A 248 -4.35 -9.84 -19.94
CA GLU A 248 -5.57 -9.06 -19.77
C GLU A 248 -5.49 -8.29 -18.44
N LEU A 249 -5.91 -7.02 -18.44
CA LEU A 249 -6.05 -6.23 -17.23
C LEU A 249 -7.52 -5.98 -16.91
N TYR A 250 -7.87 -6.30 -15.67
CA TYR A 250 -9.15 -5.99 -15.04
C TYR A 250 -8.89 -4.96 -13.94
N ASN A 251 -9.49 -3.78 -14.07
CA ASN A 251 -9.42 -2.75 -13.04
C ASN A 251 -10.78 -2.57 -12.38
N PHE A 252 -10.78 -2.71 -11.06
CA PHE A 252 -11.92 -2.42 -10.21
C PHE A 252 -11.65 -1.12 -9.48
N THR A 253 -12.47 -0.12 -9.76
CA THR A 253 -12.29 1.27 -9.29
C THR A 253 -13.52 1.77 -8.57
N ASN A 254 -13.48 3.03 -8.11
CA ASN A 254 -14.51 3.62 -7.25
C ASN A 254 -14.71 2.79 -5.98
N CYS A 255 -13.60 2.34 -5.41
CA CYS A 255 -13.54 1.63 -4.15
C CYS A 255 -13.40 2.63 -3.00
N ASP A 256 -13.78 2.20 -1.79
CA ASP A 256 -13.54 3.00 -0.59
C ASP A 256 -12.04 3.29 -0.45
N CYS A 257 -11.68 4.47 0.04
CA CYS A 257 -10.28 4.89 0.19
C CYS A 257 -9.45 4.92 -1.12
N ASN A 258 -10.07 4.92 -2.30
CA ASN A 258 -9.36 4.68 -3.57
C ASN A 258 -8.60 3.34 -3.54
N ALA A 259 -9.12 2.33 -2.82
CA ALA A 259 -8.54 1.00 -2.71
C ALA A 259 -8.83 0.15 -3.94
N ASN A 260 -8.32 0.60 -5.08
CA ASN A 260 -8.53 -0.07 -6.35
C ASN A 260 -7.93 -1.48 -6.32
N VAL A 261 -8.57 -2.39 -7.05
CA VAL A 261 -8.08 -3.75 -7.28
C VAL A 261 -7.71 -3.88 -8.75
N SER A 262 -6.46 -4.24 -9.02
CA SER A 262 -5.98 -4.47 -10.40
C SER A 262 -5.62 -5.93 -10.57
N PHE A 263 -6.17 -6.59 -11.57
CA PHE A 263 -5.88 -7.99 -11.86
C PHE A 263 -5.32 -8.16 -13.27
N TYR A 264 -4.04 -8.52 -13.32
CA TYR A 264 -3.32 -8.92 -14.52
C TYR A 264 -3.45 -10.44 -14.68
N LYS A 265 -4.39 -10.84 -15.53
CA LYS A 265 -4.65 -12.24 -15.87
C LYS A 265 -3.78 -12.63 -17.05
N LEU A 266 -2.87 -13.59 -16.82
CA LEU A 266 -1.90 -14.02 -17.82
C LEU A 266 -2.43 -15.30 -18.48
N ILE A 267 -3.01 -15.13 -19.66
CA ILE A 267 -3.61 -16.22 -20.44
C ILE A 267 -2.49 -17.14 -20.92
N ASN A 268 -2.62 -18.44 -20.64
CA ASN A 268 -1.58 -19.47 -20.84
C ASN A 268 -0.23 -19.18 -20.14
N GLY A 269 -0.18 -18.19 -19.25
CA GLY A 269 0.99 -17.90 -18.43
C GLY A 269 1.16 -18.95 -17.33
N GLY A 270 2.41 -19.23 -16.97
CA GLY A 270 2.81 -20.16 -15.92
C GLY A 270 3.13 -19.50 -14.57
N HIS A 271 3.83 -20.23 -13.70
CA HIS A 271 4.32 -19.80 -12.40
C HIS A 271 5.59 -18.95 -12.51
N THR A 272 5.52 -17.78 -13.15
CA THR A 272 6.69 -16.95 -13.43
C THR A 272 6.45 -15.48 -13.16
N TRP A 273 7.52 -14.69 -13.11
CA TRP A 273 7.44 -13.23 -12.99
C TRP A 273 7.27 -12.58 -14.38
N PRO A 274 6.16 -11.89 -14.67
CA PRO A 274 5.91 -11.34 -16.00
C PRO A 274 6.97 -10.33 -16.45
N GLY A 275 7.44 -10.50 -17.68
CA GLY A 275 8.47 -9.65 -18.28
C GLY A 275 9.92 -10.03 -17.99
N VAL A 276 10.18 -11.01 -17.11
CA VAL A 276 11.54 -11.50 -16.81
C VAL A 276 11.64 -12.98 -17.15
N TYR A 277 12.14 -13.27 -18.35
CA TYR A 277 12.30 -14.64 -18.83
C TYR A 277 13.55 -15.30 -18.25
N VAL A 278 13.36 -16.42 -17.53
CA VAL A 278 14.45 -17.25 -16.99
C VAL A 278 14.44 -18.61 -17.69
N ALA A 279 15.27 -18.74 -18.74
CA ALA A 279 15.28 -19.91 -19.63
C ALA A 279 15.42 -21.26 -18.90
N SER A 280 16.20 -21.31 -17.81
CA SER A 280 16.41 -22.54 -17.03
C SER A 280 15.16 -23.02 -16.28
N GLN A 281 14.11 -22.21 -16.20
CA GLN A 281 12.90 -22.50 -15.43
C GLN A 281 11.66 -22.70 -16.31
N ALA A 282 11.73 -22.37 -17.60
CA ALA A 282 10.57 -22.36 -18.51
C ALA A 282 9.88 -23.72 -18.65
N SER A 283 10.63 -24.82 -18.64
CA SER A 283 10.06 -26.18 -18.76
C SER A 283 9.34 -26.67 -17.50
N ILE A 284 9.59 -26.06 -16.35
CA ILE A 284 9.03 -26.47 -15.04
C ILE A 284 7.91 -25.52 -14.62
N LEU A 285 8.11 -24.22 -14.85
CA LEU A 285 7.23 -23.17 -14.38
C LEU A 285 6.22 -22.74 -15.46
N GLY A 286 6.30 -23.24 -16.69
CA GLY A 286 5.41 -22.87 -17.79
C GLY A 286 5.83 -21.56 -18.46
N ASN A 287 4.94 -21.02 -19.30
CA ASN A 287 5.23 -19.85 -20.12
C ASN A 287 5.40 -18.58 -19.27
N THR A 288 6.44 -17.81 -19.52
CA THR A 288 6.53 -16.44 -19.00
C THR A 288 5.87 -15.50 -19.99
N ASN A 289 4.79 -14.83 -19.60
CA ASN A 289 4.25 -13.73 -20.39
C ASN A 289 5.28 -12.59 -20.42
N ARG A 290 5.60 -12.11 -21.62
CA ARG A 290 6.58 -11.04 -21.85
C ARG A 290 5.97 -9.76 -22.39
N ASP A 291 4.66 -9.73 -22.60
CA ASP A 291 3.94 -8.55 -23.09
C ASP A 291 3.93 -7.41 -22.08
N ILE A 292 3.96 -7.75 -20.79
CA ILE A 292 4.02 -6.79 -19.69
C ILE A 292 5.31 -6.95 -18.90
N ASN A 293 5.73 -5.86 -18.26
CA ASN A 293 6.79 -5.89 -17.25
C ASN A 293 6.15 -5.67 -15.87
N ALA A 294 6.03 -6.75 -15.08
CA ALA A 294 5.39 -6.66 -13.78
C ALA A 294 6.06 -5.63 -12.85
N GLY A 295 7.37 -5.40 -12.97
CA GLY A 295 8.04 -4.38 -12.16
C GLY A 295 7.54 -2.96 -12.46
N ILE A 296 7.34 -2.63 -13.74
CA ILE A 296 6.79 -1.34 -14.19
C ILE A 296 5.32 -1.22 -13.76
N GLU A 297 4.53 -2.27 -14.01
CA GLU A 297 3.10 -2.29 -13.66
C GLU A 297 2.86 -2.18 -12.15
N LEU A 298 3.69 -2.84 -11.34
CA LEU A 298 3.68 -2.70 -9.88
C LEU A 298 3.91 -1.25 -9.45
N TRP A 299 4.90 -0.57 -10.03
CA TRP A 299 5.16 0.83 -9.68
C TRP A 299 4.04 1.76 -10.15
N ASN A 300 3.49 1.56 -11.34
CA ASN A 300 2.34 2.33 -11.81
C ASN A 300 1.15 2.20 -10.84
N PHE A 301 0.87 0.97 -10.40
CA PHE A 301 -0.15 0.72 -9.38
C PHE A 301 0.21 1.39 -8.04
N PHE A 302 1.38 1.11 -7.47
CA PHE A 302 1.81 1.63 -6.17
C PHE A 302 1.82 3.16 -6.11
N SER A 303 2.44 3.80 -7.09
CA SER A 303 2.58 5.27 -7.14
C SER A 303 1.26 6.03 -7.22
N SER A 304 0.18 5.37 -7.66
CA SER A 304 -1.18 5.93 -7.69
C SER A 304 -1.94 5.81 -6.36
N HIS A 305 -1.35 5.16 -5.35
CA HIS A 305 -1.96 4.95 -4.04
C HIS A 305 -1.12 5.55 -2.91
N THR A 306 -1.81 6.09 -1.92
CA THR A 306 -1.25 6.53 -0.65
C THR A 306 -2.03 5.89 0.48
N LEU A 307 -1.39 5.71 1.65
CA LEU A 307 -2.01 5.05 2.79
C LEU A 307 -3.36 5.68 3.13
N CYS A 308 -4.40 4.85 3.29
CA CYS A 308 -5.71 5.37 3.63
C CYS A 308 -5.74 5.88 5.07
N ASN A 309 -5.54 7.19 5.19
CA ASN A 309 -5.75 7.94 6.40
C ASN A 309 -7.24 8.28 6.51
N VAL A 310 -8.10 7.28 6.73
CA VAL A 310 -9.44 7.58 7.26
C VAL A 310 -9.23 8.12 8.67
N THR A 311 -9.15 9.44 8.78
CA THR A 311 -9.48 10.06 10.05
C THR A 311 -10.92 9.67 10.33
N VAL A 312 -11.20 9.15 11.53
CA VAL A 312 -12.55 9.21 12.12
C VAL A 312 -12.87 10.68 12.42
N GLY A 313 -12.82 11.52 11.40
CA GLY A 313 -13.53 12.77 11.37
C GLY A 313 -14.99 12.38 11.28
N ILE A 314 -15.77 12.86 12.25
CA ILE A 314 -17.21 12.92 12.08
C ILE A 314 -17.39 13.76 10.81
N ASN A 315 -17.71 13.13 9.68
CA ASN A 315 -18.24 13.84 8.52
C ASN A 315 -19.63 14.33 8.95
N GLU A 316 -19.67 15.38 9.76
CA GLU A 316 -20.78 16.30 9.70
C GLU A 316 -20.74 16.80 8.27
N GLN A 317 -21.64 16.29 7.42
CA GLN A 317 -22.02 17.01 6.23
C GLN A 317 -22.56 18.35 6.73
N VAL A 318 -21.66 19.32 6.83
CA VAL A 318 -21.99 20.69 7.13
C VAL A 318 -22.65 21.25 5.87
N LEU A 319 -23.90 20.87 5.64
CA LEU A 319 -24.87 21.78 5.07
C LEU A 319 -25.13 22.82 6.18
N GLN A 320 -24.18 23.73 6.45
CA GLN A 320 -24.48 24.93 7.25
C GLN A 320 -25.60 25.66 6.48
N PRO A 321 -26.80 25.90 7.05
CA PRO A 321 -27.50 27.12 6.72
C PRO A 321 -26.55 28.27 7.08
N ASN A 322 -26.32 29.21 6.17
CA ASN A 322 -25.44 30.35 6.37
C ASN A 322 -26.01 31.29 7.46
N ILE A 323 -25.90 30.90 8.73
CA ILE A 323 -26.16 31.80 9.85
C ILE A 323 -24.89 32.61 10.07
N LYS A 324 -24.99 33.93 9.99
CA LYS A 324 -23.87 34.83 10.30
C LYS A 324 -24.10 35.47 11.66
N ILE A 325 -23.04 35.47 12.48
CA ILE A 325 -23.04 36.08 13.80
C ILE A 325 -21.95 37.14 13.82
N TYR A 326 -22.34 38.40 14.06
CA TYR A 326 -21.41 39.53 14.02
C TYR A 326 -21.84 40.65 14.98
N PRO A 327 -20.91 41.51 15.42
CA PRO A 327 -19.46 41.37 15.25
C PRO A 327 -18.91 40.19 16.07
N ASN A 328 -17.79 39.61 15.63
CA ASN A 328 -17.04 38.64 16.41
C ASN A 328 -15.54 38.95 16.25
N PRO A 329 -14.86 39.51 17.27
CA PRO A 329 -15.31 39.69 18.65
C PRO A 329 -16.43 40.74 18.86
N ALA A 330 -17.28 40.55 19.86
CA ALA A 330 -18.37 41.46 20.25
C ALA A 330 -18.13 42.10 21.64
N ARG A 331 -18.64 43.32 21.84
CA ARG A 331 -18.55 44.04 23.13
C ARG A 331 -19.87 44.05 23.89
N THR A 332 -20.98 44.39 23.24
CA THR A 332 -22.28 44.56 23.92
C THR A 332 -23.41 43.82 23.23
N LEU A 333 -23.39 43.75 21.90
CA LEU A 333 -24.45 43.13 21.12
C LEU A 333 -23.88 42.11 20.12
N LEU A 334 -24.63 41.02 19.92
CA LEU A 334 -24.47 40.10 18.79
C LEU A 334 -25.67 40.20 17.89
N GLN A 335 -25.43 40.33 16.59
CA GLN A 335 -26.43 40.27 15.55
C GLN A 335 -26.42 38.89 14.89
N LEU A 336 -27.62 38.34 14.66
CA LEU A 336 -27.86 37.06 14.00
C LEU A 336 -28.56 37.33 12.66
N ASP A 337 -27.93 36.89 11.57
CA ASP A 337 -28.55 36.87 10.25
C ASP A 337 -29.10 35.47 9.99
N LEU A 338 -30.44 35.34 10.00
CA LEU A 338 -31.17 34.09 9.85
C LEU A 338 -31.88 34.08 8.49
N PHE A 339 -31.68 33.04 7.68
CA PHE A 339 -32.15 33.00 6.29
C PHE A 339 -33.66 32.75 6.15
N GLU A 340 -34.36 32.33 7.22
CA GLU A 340 -35.78 31.97 7.19
C GLU A 340 -36.53 32.44 8.44
N ASN A 341 -37.78 32.91 8.28
CA ASN A 341 -38.69 33.35 9.35
C ASN A 341 -39.30 32.18 10.17
N ILE A 342 -38.52 31.14 10.45
CA ILE A 342 -38.95 30.02 11.31
C ILE A 342 -38.60 30.36 12.75
N PRO A 343 -39.45 30.01 13.74
CA PRO A 343 -39.10 30.17 15.14
C PRO A 343 -37.79 29.47 15.51
N VAL A 344 -36.87 30.20 16.12
CA VAL A 344 -35.56 29.71 16.57
C VAL A 344 -35.44 29.76 18.09
N ASN A 345 -34.84 28.71 18.66
CA ASN A 345 -34.39 28.72 20.04
C ASN A 345 -32.89 28.99 20.07
N ILE A 346 -32.44 29.95 20.87
CA ILE A 346 -31.06 30.42 20.93
C ILE A 346 -30.53 30.21 22.33
N ILE A 347 -29.41 29.49 22.45
CA ILE A 347 -28.80 29.12 23.72
C ILE A 347 -27.34 29.56 23.69
N ILE A 348 -26.91 30.38 24.65
CA ILE A 348 -25.49 30.74 24.84
C ILE A 348 -24.92 29.92 25.98
N ARG A 349 -23.75 29.30 25.75
CA ARG A 349 -22.98 28.56 26.74
C ARG A 349 -21.59 29.14 26.91
N ASN A 350 -21.03 29.02 28.11
CA ASN A 350 -19.61 29.31 28.35
C ASN A 350 -18.71 28.14 27.89
N ASN A 351 -17.40 28.29 28.05
CA ASN A 351 -16.41 27.26 27.68
C ASN A 351 -16.50 25.96 28.49
N SER A 352 -17.17 25.95 29.64
CA SER A 352 -17.46 24.76 30.45
C SER A 352 -18.79 24.08 30.08
N GLY A 353 -19.50 24.60 29.08
CA GLY A 353 -20.79 24.07 28.61
C GLY A 353 -21.99 24.51 29.45
N GLN A 354 -21.80 25.34 30.48
CA GLN A 354 -22.91 25.89 31.28
C GLN A 354 -23.74 26.86 30.44
N ILE A 355 -25.06 26.75 30.52
CA ILE A 355 -26.00 27.65 29.84
C ILE A 355 -26.01 28.99 30.58
N ILE A 356 -25.72 30.06 29.85
CA ILE A 356 -25.64 31.43 30.34
C ILE A 356 -26.89 32.22 29.95
N LEU A 357 -27.40 32.00 28.74
CA LEU A 357 -28.59 32.68 28.23
C LEU A 357 -29.40 31.71 27.39
N THR A 358 -30.74 31.81 27.47
CA THR A 358 -31.66 31.16 26.53
C THR A 358 -32.70 32.17 26.09
N THR A 359 -32.87 32.34 24.79
CA THR A 359 -33.83 33.28 24.19
C THR A 359 -34.42 32.69 22.91
N LYS A 360 -35.51 33.28 22.39
CA LYS A 360 -36.18 32.81 21.18
C LYS A 360 -36.47 33.97 20.24
N ASN A 361 -36.34 33.75 18.94
CA ASN A 361 -36.74 34.69 17.87
C ASN A 361 -36.12 36.09 17.99
N GLN A 362 -34.89 36.21 18.49
CA GLN A 362 -34.18 37.47 18.59
C GLN A 362 -33.08 37.56 17.52
N ALA A 363 -33.14 38.61 16.69
CA ALA A 363 -32.08 38.92 15.71
C ALA A 363 -30.89 39.65 16.35
N GLN A 364 -31.06 40.20 17.56
CA GLN A 364 -29.99 40.84 18.33
C GLN A 364 -30.03 40.34 19.78
N ILE A 365 -28.85 40.01 20.31
CA ILE A 365 -28.68 39.51 21.67
C ILE A 365 -27.75 40.45 22.43
N ASP A 366 -28.25 40.97 23.55
CA ASP A 366 -27.44 41.73 24.50
C ASP A 366 -26.57 40.79 25.32
N ILE A 367 -25.26 41.01 25.22
CA ILE A 367 -24.21 40.28 25.93
C ILE A 367 -23.38 41.20 26.82
N SER A 368 -23.83 42.43 27.09
CA SER A 368 -23.13 43.43 27.92
C SER A 368 -22.77 42.88 29.31
N ASN A 369 -23.65 42.07 29.89
CA ASN A 369 -23.48 41.44 31.21
C ASN A 369 -22.53 40.23 31.21
N LEU A 370 -22.02 39.80 30.04
CA LEU A 370 -21.05 38.72 29.96
C LEU A 370 -19.63 39.23 30.26
N ILE A 371 -18.89 38.47 31.07
CA ILE A 371 -17.45 38.68 31.25
C ILE A 371 -16.70 38.41 29.93
N SER A 372 -15.52 39.00 29.77
CA SER A 372 -14.69 38.73 28.59
C SER A 372 -14.29 37.25 28.54
N GLY A 373 -14.43 36.63 27.36
CA GLY A 373 -14.19 35.20 27.23
C GLY A 373 -14.74 34.61 25.94
N VAL A 374 -14.58 33.30 25.80
CA VAL A 374 -15.10 32.52 24.68
C VAL A 374 -16.44 31.90 25.05
N TYR A 375 -17.42 32.09 24.16
CA TYR A 375 -18.77 31.57 24.31
C TYR A 375 -19.20 30.83 23.05
N PHE A 376 -20.18 29.95 23.21
CA PHE A 376 -20.79 29.19 22.14
C PHE A 376 -22.28 29.51 22.08
N ILE A 377 -22.76 29.89 20.90
CA ILE A 377 -24.17 30.17 20.65
C ILE A 377 -24.73 29.03 19.79
N THR A 378 -25.75 28.36 20.30
CA THR A 378 -26.47 27.29 19.62
C THR A 378 -27.84 27.79 19.19
N ILE A 379 -28.15 27.66 17.91
CA ILE A 379 -29.43 28.04 17.30
C ILE A 379 -30.13 26.75 16.89
N GLN A 380 -31.33 26.54 17.41
CA GLN A 380 -32.15 25.36 17.15
C GLN A 380 -33.34 25.76 16.28
N GLN A 381 -33.46 25.17 15.09
CA GLN A 381 -34.47 25.48 14.09
C GLN A 381 -34.92 24.20 13.40
N GLY A 382 -36.22 23.88 13.41
CA GLY A 382 -36.77 22.74 12.65
C GLY A 382 -36.12 21.37 12.93
N GLY A 383 -35.64 21.14 14.17
CA GLY A 383 -34.95 19.91 14.57
C GLY A 383 -33.43 19.89 14.29
N LYS A 384 -32.86 20.95 13.70
CA LYS A 384 -31.42 21.12 13.49
C LYS A 384 -30.83 22.03 14.56
N ASN A 385 -29.62 21.72 15.02
CA ASN A 385 -28.84 22.54 15.96
C ASN A 385 -27.58 23.05 15.26
N ILE A 386 -27.38 24.37 15.22
CA ILE A 386 -26.16 24.99 14.68
C ILE A 386 -25.44 25.68 15.82
N THR A 387 -24.17 25.37 16.04
CA THR A 387 -23.37 26.00 17.10
C THR A 387 -22.23 26.79 16.51
N GLN A 388 -22.08 28.05 16.90
CA GLN A 388 -20.96 28.90 16.52
C GLN A 388 -20.26 29.48 17.75
N LYS A 389 -18.95 29.73 17.60
CA LYS A 389 -18.12 30.35 18.63
C LYS A 389 -18.12 31.87 18.43
N PHE A 390 -18.28 32.62 19.52
CA PHE A 390 -17.99 34.06 19.55
C PHE A 390 -17.10 34.45 20.74
N VAL A 391 -16.40 35.57 20.60
CA VAL A 391 -15.53 36.13 21.64
C VAL A 391 -16.16 37.40 22.21
N LYS A 392 -16.40 37.44 23.52
CA LYS A 392 -16.79 38.66 24.25
C LYS A 392 -15.53 39.42 24.66
N GLN A 393 -15.44 40.69 24.30
CA GLN A 393 -14.43 41.64 24.77
C GLN A 393 -15.06 42.70 25.68
N GLN A 394 -14.23 43.40 26.46
CA GLN A 394 -14.69 44.52 27.29
C GLN A 394 -15.34 45.62 26.46
#